data_AF-A0AAD3NML3-F1
#
_entry.id   AF-A0AAD3NML3-F1
#
_cell.length_a   1.000
_cell.length_b   1.000
_cell.length_c   1.000
_cell.angle_alpha   90.00
_cell.angle_beta   90.00
_cell.angle_gamma   90.00
#
_symmetry.space_group_name_H-M   'P 1'
#
loop_
_entity.id
_entity.type
_entity.pdbx_description
1 polymer ?
#
loop_
_entity_poly.entity_id
_entity_poly.type
_entity_poly.pdbx_seq_one_letter_code
_entity_poly.pdbx_strand_id
1 'polypeptide(L)'
;MTAYSSEIPFYHIWNGSQRYLHCTFTLERLSLSTCELTCQLCVWQVEGEGQSFSLDFNIAKDTRAVDSEFLLMDSNATALAGPSAFQIPYLIRQKICSSLDAPCPNGADWRMLAQRLKLER
;
A
#
# COMPACT_ATOMS: atom_id res chain seq x y z
N MET A 1 9.08 30.88 -12.85
CA MET A 1 8.78 29.66 -12.07
C MET A 1 9.13 28.48 -12.97
N THR A 2 10.26 27.83 -12.75
CA THR A 2 10.71 26.67 -13.54
C THR A 2 9.94 25.44 -13.08
N ALA A 3 9.19 24.82 -13.98
CA ALA A 3 8.52 23.54 -13.74
C ALA A 3 9.38 22.41 -14.31
N TYR A 4 9.62 21.38 -13.51
CA TYR A 4 10.28 20.14 -13.94
C TYR A 4 9.23 19.03 -13.93
N SER A 5 9.19 18.23 -15.00
CA SER A 5 8.25 17.12 -15.14
C SER A 5 8.98 15.84 -15.53
N SER A 6 8.48 14.72 -15.03
CA SER A 6 8.91 13.38 -15.42
C SER A 6 7.66 12.54 -15.64
N GLU A 7 7.66 11.71 -16.68
CA GLU A 7 6.52 10.87 -17.05
C GLU A 7 6.86 9.39 -16.85
N ILE A 8 5.89 8.63 -16.32
CA ILE A 8 5.97 7.18 -16.25
C ILE A 8 5.01 6.62 -17.31
N PRO A 9 5.50 5.83 -18.28
CA PRO A 9 4.64 5.22 -19.29
C PRO A 9 3.51 4.40 -18.67
N PHE A 10 2.29 4.53 -19.21
CA PHE A 10 1.10 3.84 -18.71
C PHE A 10 1.29 2.33 -18.53
N TYR A 11 1.98 1.68 -19.47
CA TYR A 11 2.20 0.23 -19.42
C TYR A 11 3.04 -0.22 -18.22
N HIS A 12 3.91 0.63 -17.68
CA HIS A 12 4.66 0.32 -16.46
C HIS A 12 3.74 0.30 -15.23
N ILE A 13 2.79 1.22 -15.15
CA ILE A 13 1.84 1.32 -14.04
C ILE A 13 0.79 0.21 -14.13
N TRP A 14 0.19 0.04 -15.31
CA TRP A 14 -0.93 -0.87 -15.52
C TRP A 14 -0.54 -2.34 -15.40
N ASN A 15 0.65 -2.73 -15.87
CA ASN A 15 1.09 -4.12 -15.83
C ASN A 15 1.44 -4.61 -14.42
N GLY A 16 1.70 -3.70 -13.47
CA GLY A 16 2.00 -4.02 -12.06
C GLY A 16 3.25 -4.87 -11.82
N SER A 17 4.06 -5.12 -12.85
CA SER A 17 5.23 -6.01 -12.78
C SER A 17 6.49 -5.32 -12.23
N GLN A 18 6.48 -3.99 -12.16
CA GLN A 18 7.61 -3.20 -11.70
C GLN A 18 7.49 -2.93 -10.20
N ARG A 19 8.41 -3.51 -9.43
CA ARG A 19 8.55 -3.17 -8.00
C ARG A 19 9.29 -1.83 -7.91
N TYR A 20 8.73 -0.87 -7.18
CA TYR A 20 9.33 0.44 -6.89
C TYR A 20 9.45 1.40 -8.09
N LEU A 21 8.36 1.62 -8.83
CA LEU A 21 8.32 2.72 -9.80
C LEU A 21 8.49 4.07 -9.10
N HIS A 22 9.49 4.84 -9.54
CA HIS A 22 9.79 6.16 -8.99
C HIS A 22 10.31 7.10 -10.08
N CYS A 23 10.13 8.40 -9.85
CA CYS A 23 10.81 9.46 -10.56
C CYS A 23 11.73 10.17 -9.58
N THR A 24 12.95 10.49 -10.01
CA THR A 24 13.92 11.22 -9.18
C THR A 24 14.07 12.63 -9.72
N PHE A 25 13.96 13.61 -8.82
CA PHE A 25 14.24 15.00 -9.12
C PHE A 25 15.52 15.40 -8.36
N THR A 26 16.51 15.87 -9.11
CA THR A 26 17.75 16.39 -8.53
C THR A 26 17.68 17.91 -8.53
N LEU A 27 17.88 18.52 -7.37
CA LEU A 27 17.85 19.96 -7.17
C LEU A 27 19.25 20.43 -6.75
N GLU A 28 19.66 21.58 -7.26
CA GLU A 28 20.90 22.24 -6.84
C GLU A 28 20.58 23.53 -6.10
N ARG A 29 21.31 23.78 -5.01
CA ARG A 29 21.17 25.04 -4.26
C ARG A 29 22.00 26.14 -4.92
N LEU A 30 21.39 27.31 -5.12
CA LEU A 30 22.06 28.46 -5.73
C LEU A 30 23.19 29.01 -4.86
N SER A 31 23.08 28.90 -3.54
CA SER A 31 24.13 29.29 -2.59
C SER A 31 24.16 28.35 -1.39
N LEU A 32 25.29 28.35 -0.66
CA LEU A 32 25.41 27.57 0.57
C LEU A 32 24.55 28.12 1.73
N SER A 33 24.08 29.37 1.62
CA SER A 33 23.18 30.01 2.58
C SER A 33 21.71 29.66 2.34
N THR A 34 21.36 29.14 1.16
CA THR A 34 20.01 28.62 0.90
C THR A 34 19.83 27.29 1.63
N CYS A 35 19.04 27.33 2.70
CA CYS A 35 18.73 26.17 3.53
C CYS A 35 17.27 25.76 3.48
N GLU A 36 16.38 26.60 2.95
CA GLU A 36 14.94 26.33 2.85
C GLU A 36 14.56 25.95 1.42
N LEU A 37 13.80 24.87 1.30
CA LEU A 37 13.18 24.41 0.06
C LEU A 37 11.67 24.36 0.27
N THR A 38 10.95 25.17 -0.49
CA THR A 38 9.49 25.10 -0.57
C THR A 38 9.10 24.84 -2.02
N CYS A 39 8.37 23.76 -2.27
CA CYS A 39 7.86 23.45 -3.60
C CYS A 39 6.54 22.66 -3.53
N GLN A 40 5.89 22.52 -4.68
CA GLN A 40 4.69 21.71 -4.82
C GLN A 40 5.00 20.55 -5.77
N LEU A 41 4.84 19.33 -5.28
CA LEU A 41 4.91 18.12 -6.08
C LEU A 41 3.50 17.77 -6.54
N CYS A 42 3.29 17.71 -7.85
CA CYS A 42 2.02 17.29 -8.43
C CYS A 42 2.23 15.94 -9.13
N VAL A 43 1.28 15.01 -8.94
CA VAL A 43 1.25 13.70 -9.57
C VAL A 43 -0.12 13.53 -10.20
N TRP A 44 -0.19 13.33 -11.51
CA TRP A 44 -1.47 13.22 -12.20
C TRP A 44 -1.39 12.26 -13.38
N GLN A 45 -2.53 11.70 -13.73
CA GLN A 45 -2.72 11.01 -15.00
C GLN A 45 -3.17 12.02 -16.06
N VAL A 46 -2.61 11.94 -17.26
CA VAL A 46 -3.08 12.76 -18.40
C VAL A 46 -4.56 12.48 -18.62
N GLU A 47 -5.38 13.54 -18.64
CA GLU A 47 -6.85 13.46 -18.72
C GLU A 47 -7.53 12.69 -17.57
N GLY A 48 -6.85 12.55 -16.43
CA GLY A 48 -7.37 11.83 -15.27
C GLY A 48 -7.20 12.57 -13.96
N GLU A 49 -7.30 11.82 -12.87
CA GLU A 49 -7.16 12.32 -11.51
C GLU A 49 -5.71 12.67 -11.17
N GLY A 50 -5.55 13.56 -10.20
CA GLY A 50 -4.25 13.98 -9.70
C GLY A 50 -4.25 14.34 -8.23
N GLN A 51 -3.05 14.40 -7.66
CA GLN A 51 -2.78 14.79 -6.29
C GLN A 51 -1.65 15.82 -6.26
N SER A 52 -1.69 16.71 -5.28
CA SER A 52 -0.61 17.67 -5.06
C SER A 52 -0.17 17.69 -3.61
N PHE A 53 1.12 17.81 -3.40
CA PHE A 53 1.78 17.76 -2.11
C PHE A 53 2.65 19.01 -1.95
N SER A 54 2.41 19.76 -0.89
CA SER A 54 3.30 20.86 -0.51
C SER A 54 4.49 20.29 0.25
N LEU A 55 5.69 20.59 -0.24
CA LEU A 55 6.95 20.23 0.37
C LEU A 55 7.54 21.49 1.00
N ASP A 56 7.79 21.43 2.31
CA ASP A 56 8.51 22.46 3.06
C ASP A 56 9.60 21.76 3.89
N PHE A 57 10.85 22.07 3.56
CA PHE A 57 12.00 21.38 4.10
C PHE A 57 13.16 22.34 4.35
N ASN A 58 13.84 22.17 5.50
CA ASN A 58 15.04 22.91 5.84
C ASN A 58 16.24 21.97 5.91
N ILE A 59 17.14 22.09 4.93
CA ILE A 59 18.34 21.25 4.75
C ILE A 59 19.28 21.34 5.96
N ALA A 60 19.38 22.51 6.61
CA ALA A 60 20.26 22.69 7.75
C ALA A 60 19.77 21.97 9.03
N LYS A 61 18.50 21.56 9.06
CA LYS A 61 17.90 20.83 10.19
C LYS A 61 17.78 19.33 9.93
N ASP A 62 18.20 18.84 8.76
CA ASP A 62 18.05 17.44 8.39
C ASP A 62 19.14 16.59 9.05
N THR A 63 18.77 15.89 10.12
CA THR A 63 19.60 14.90 10.83
C THR A 63 19.32 13.48 10.38
N ARG A 64 18.54 13.28 9.31
CA ARG A 64 18.24 11.94 8.80
C ARG A 64 19.46 11.39 8.08
N ALA A 65 20.18 10.47 8.74
CA ALA A 65 20.94 9.49 8.00
C ALA A 65 19.95 8.83 7.02
N VAL A 66 20.30 8.73 5.73
CA VAL A 66 19.46 8.07 4.73
C VAL A 66 19.16 6.67 5.25
N ASP A 67 17.96 6.46 5.77
CA ASP A 67 17.59 5.20 6.42
C ASP A 67 17.58 4.11 5.36
N SER A 68 18.65 3.32 5.37
CA SER A 68 18.74 1.99 4.75
C SER A 68 17.59 1.06 5.18
N GLU A 69 16.76 1.49 6.15
CA GLU A 69 15.62 0.76 6.70
C GLU A 69 14.43 0.67 5.73
N PHE A 70 14.25 1.62 4.79
CA PHE A 70 13.15 1.54 3.80
C PHE A 70 13.33 0.37 2.81
N LEU A 71 14.56 -0.14 2.64
CA LEU A 71 14.86 -1.29 1.79
C LEU A 71 14.64 -2.65 2.48
N LEU A 72 14.35 -2.67 3.78
CA LEU A 72 14.23 -3.91 4.57
C LEU A 72 12.78 -4.32 4.87
N MET A 73 11.78 -3.54 4.46
CA MET A 73 10.39 -3.80 4.84
C MET A 73 9.69 -4.89 4.02
N ASP A 74 10.36 -5.46 3.02
CA ASP A 74 9.84 -6.62 2.32
C ASP A 74 10.38 -7.93 2.91
N SER A 75 9.43 -8.72 3.42
CA SER A 75 9.53 -10.17 3.63
C SER A 75 10.07 -10.61 4.99
N ASN A 76 9.19 -10.64 5.99
CA ASN A 76 9.21 -11.70 7.02
C ASN A 76 7.81 -11.93 7.58
N ALA A 77 6.91 -12.49 6.76
CA ALA A 77 5.75 -13.19 7.29
C ALA A 77 6.25 -14.46 7.98
N THR A 78 6.46 -14.40 9.31
CA THR A 78 6.72 -15.60 10.11
C THR A 78 5.47 -16.48 10.05
N ALA A 79 5.59 -17.64 9.42
CA ALA A 79 4.49 -18.59 9.36
C ALA A 79 4.12 -19.04 10.78
N LEU A 80 2.94 -18.64 11.26
CA LEU A 80 2.39 -19.16 12.51
C LEU A 80 1.96 -20.61 12.27
N ALA A 81 2.50 -21.54 13.06
CA ALA A 81 2.13 -22.95 13.03
C ALA A 81 1.29 -23.33 14.25
N GLY A 82 0.39 -24.30 14.10
CA GLY A 82 -0.41 -24.84 15.19
C GLY A 82 -1.63 -23.99 15.58
N PRO A 83 -2.18 -24.15 16.79
CA PRO A 83 -3.41 -23.49 17.24
C PRO A 83 -3.36 -21.95 17.12
N SER A 84 -2.17 -21.36 17.24
CA SER A 84 -1.93 -19.92 17.13
C SER A 84 -2.01 -19.39 15.68
N ALA A 85 -2.07 -20.27 14.67
CA ALA A 85 -2.28 -19.88 13.28
C ALA A 85 -3.73 -19.46 12.98
N PHE A 86 -4.66 -19.74 13.90
CA PHE A 86 -6.08 -19.52 13.69
C PHE A 86 -6.67 -18.67 14.79
N GLN A 87 -7.43 -17.65 14.41
CA GLN A 87 -8.15 -16.82 15.38
C GLN A 87 -9.37 -17.53 15.99
N ILE A 88 -9.94 -18.51 15.29
CA ILE A 88 -11.12 -19.27 15.77
C ILE A 88 -10.64 -20.62 16.34
N PRO A 89 -10.88 -20.94 17.63
CA PRO A 89 -10.53 -22.23 18.23
C PRO A 89 -11.12 -23.45 17.49
N TYR A 90 -10.39 -24.58 17.49
CA TYR A 90 -10.77 -25.79 16.75
C TYR A 90 -12.20 -26.27 17.04
N LEU A 91 -12.59 -26.37 18.33
CA LEU A 91 -13.93 -26.84 18.71
C LEU A 91 -15.05 -25.93 18.20
N ILE A 92 -14.79 -24.63 18.09
CA ILE A 92 -15.75 -23.67 17.55
C ILE A 92 -15.85 -23.85 16.03
N ARG A 93 -14.72 -23.99 15.33
CA ARG A 93 -14.71 -24.29 13.87
C ARG A 93 -15.50 -25.56 13.57
N GLN A 94 -15.25 -26.64 14.32
CA GLN A 94 -15.94 -27.92 14.12
C GLN A 94 -17.46 -27.77 14.26
N LYS A 95 -17.93 -27.04 15.29
CA LYS A 95 -19.37 -26.78 15.47
C LYS A 95 -19.96 -25.96 14.34
N ILE A 96 -19.29 -24.89 13.92
CA ILE A 96 -19.73 -24.03 12.82
C ILE A 96 -19.86 -24.85 11.53
N CYS A 97 -18.83 -25.62 11.16
CA CYS A 97 -18.86 -26.47 9.96
C CYS A 97 -20.02 -27.49 10.03
N SER A 98 -20.14 -28.23 11.13
CA SER A 98 -21.21 -29.22 11.29
C SER A 98 -22.62 -28.63 11.18
N SER A 99 -22.81 -27.36 11.55
CA SER A 99 -24.10 -26.69 11.50
C SER A 99 -24.43 -26.10 10.13
N LEU A 100 -23.43 -25.76 9.32
CA LEU A 100 -23.59 -24.99 8.08
C LEU A 100 -23.32 -25.81 6.81
N ASP A 101 -22.63 -26.95 6.91
CA ASP A 101 -22.26 -27.79 5.77
C ASP A 101 -23.44 -28.62 5.22
N ALA A 102 -24.42 -28.93 6.07
CA ALA A 102 -25.62 -29.65 5.66
C ALA A 102 -26.53 -28.73 4.81
N PRO A 103 -27.08 -29.20 3.67
CA PRO A 103 -28.00 -28.41 2.87
C PRO A 103 -29.25 -28.05 3.69
N CYS A 104 -29.51 -26.76 3.88
CA CYS A 104 -30.69 -26.29 4.59
C CYS A 104 -31.75 -25.85 3.57
N PRO A 105 -32.97 -26.43 3.57
CA PRO A 105 -34.03 -26.03 2.64
C PRO A 105 -34.48 -24.57 2.83
N ASN A 106 -34.25 -23.99 4.02
CA ASN A 106 -34.53 -22.59 4.32
C ASN A 106 -33.37 -21.63 3.97
N GLY A 107 -32.29 -22.13 3.35
CA GLY A 107 -31.12 -21.34 2.98
C GLY A 107 -30.22 -20.91 4.13
N ALA A 108 -30.45 -21.40 5.36
CA ALA A 108 -29.62 -21.12 6.53
C ALA A 108 -28.34 -21.98 6.58
N ASP A 109 -27.61 -22.06 5.48
CA ASP A 109 -26.39 -22.86 5.33
C ASP A 109 -25.18 -21.97 5.01
N TRP A 110 -24.05 -22.60 4.68
CA TRP A 110 -22.80 -21.92 4.35
C TRP A 110 -22.93 -20.90 3.21
N ARG A 111 -23.91 -21.04 2.30
CA ARG A 111 -24.10 -20.11 1.16
C ARG A 111 -24.60 -18.76 1.64
N MET A 112 -25.57 -18.74 2.55
CA MET A 112 -26.03 -17.48 3.17
C MET A 112 -24.93 -16.85 4.03
N LEU A 113 -24.11 -17.65 4.73
CA LEU A 113 -22.94 -17.13 5.42
C LEU A 113 -21.97 -16.46 4.43
N ALA A 114 -21.67 -17.11 3.30
CA ALA A 114 -20.80 -16.56 2.27
C ALA A 114 -21.33 -15.23 1.69
N GLN A 115 -22.64 -15.14 1.45
CA GLN A 115 -23.31 -13.90 1.05
C GLN A 115 -23.14 -12.78 2.07
N ARG A 116 -23.39 -13.07 3.35
CA ARG A 116 -23.26 -12.08 4.44
C ARG A 116 -21.82 -11.62 4.62
N LEU A 117 -20.85 -12.50 4.38
CA LEU A 117 -19.43 -12.20 4.40
C LEU A 117 -18.91 -11.56 3.10
N LYS A 118 -19.77 -11.37 2.08
CA LYS A 118 -19.39 -10.84 0.77
C LYS A 118 -18.28 -11.66 0.10
N LEU A 119 -18.38 -12.98 0.22
CA LEU A 119 -17.46 -13.95 -0.40
C LEU A 119 -17.97 -14.47 -1.75
N GLU A 120 -19.13 -13.98 -2.23
CA GLU A 120 -19.56 -14.21 -3.61
C GLU A 120 -18.66 -13.45 -4.58
N ARG A 121 -18.28 -14.13 -5.67
CA ARG A 121 -17.34 -13.60 -6.68
C ARG A 121 -18.00 -12.56 -7.57
#